data_AF-A0A9E2Q6B6-F1
#
_entry.id   AF-A0A9E2Q6B6-F1
#
_cell.length_a   1.000
_cell.length_b   1.000
_cell.length_c   1.000
_cell.angle_alpha   90.00
_cell.angle_beta   90.00
_cell.angle_gamma   90.00
#
_symmetry.space_group_name_H-M   'P 1'
#
loop_
_entity.id
_entity.type
_entity.pdbx_description
1 polymer ?
#
loop_
_entity_poly.entity_id
_entity_poly.type
_entity_poly.pdbx_seq_one_letter_code
_entity_poly.pdbx_strand_id
1 'polypeptide(L)'
;MTVPRSGRQPVRLGLVSPPATSLAHRTGDWRTERPVFVELTPPCSRDCPAGEDVRGWLSRAQEPGGARAAWELLTARNPLPATMGRVCYRPCEAACLRGRLDEAVGICAVEQALGEQAIEQGWPLPAPARATGCSVLVVGAGPAGLAAAHLLRQAGHEVHLHESLPVAGGMLRYGISAERLPRRILDAEIDRLLDTGIELRLRTTVRRVADVVERYDAVVHCVGVANALALVHSAVLWRQPAHGGGPAQRTVTYALGQGRAAAQAVCDHLGGAGPPGPVAPVVDYGRLTTWYYSDAPRAVAEALAGPRTSRPLQVVPLDGALAGFEARRCMSCGSCFGCDNCFGMCPDDAITKLTSGPTYEVDLDYCKGCGICAAECPCGAIEMVPEQR
;
A
#
# COMPACT_ATOMS: atom_id res chain seq x y z
N MET A 1 21.48 17.24 39.92
CA MET A 1 21.56 15.83 40.36
C MET A 1 21.20 14.96 39.17
N THR A 2 22.21 14.40 38.51
CA THR A 2 22.07 13.43 37.43
C THR A 2 23.08 12.33 37.73
N VAL A 3 22.54 11.15 38.04
CA VAL A 3 23.30 9.95 38.41
C VAL A 3 24.00 9.42 37.15
N PRO A 4 25.33 9.20 37.16
CA PRO A 4 26.00 8.58 36.03
C PRO A 4 25.63 7.10 35.98
N ARG A 5 25.23 6.63 34.80
CA ARG A 5 24.95 5.21 34.52
C ARG A 5 26.21 4.38 34.77
N SER A 6 26.11 3.44 35.69
CA SER A 6 27.16 2.52 36.10
C SER A 6 27.55 1.55 34.96
N GLY A 7 28.85 1.59 34.65
CA GLY A 7 29.72 0.51 34.17
C GLY A 7 29.12 -0.76 33.58
N ARG A 8 29.27 -0.91 32.27
CA ARG A 8 29.74 -2.18 31.70
C ARG A 8 31.24 -2.02 31.45
N GLN A 9 32.07 -2.52 32.36
CA GLN A 9 33.52 -2.65 32.09
C GLN A 9 33.73 -3.91 31.26
N PRO A 10 34.22 -3.82 30.01
CA PRO A 10 34.63 -5.01 29.28
C PRO A 10 35.83 -5.64 29.99
N VAL A 11 35.75 -6.94 30.22
CA VAL A 11 36.83 -7.76 30.80
C VAL A 11 38.03 -7.67 29.85
N ARG A 12 39.12 -7.01 30.28
CA ARG A 12 40.38 -6.91 29.52
C ARG A 12 41.15 -8.22 29.60
N LEU A 13 40.87 -9.14 28.68
CA LEU A 13 41.82 -10.21 28.35
C LEU A 13 42.89 -9.64 27.41
N GLY A 14 44.14 -9.70 27.84
CA GLY A 14 45.41 -9.56 27.09
C GLY A 14 45.48 -8.74 25.80
N LEU A 15 46.28 -7.65 25.81
CA LEU A 15 47.01 -7.07 24.66
C LEU A 15 46.25 -6.82 23.33
N VAL A 16 44.92 -6.71 23.34
CA VAL A 16 44.18 -6.15 22.20
C VAL A 16 43.99 -4.66 22.46
N SER A 17 44.60 -3.81 21.63
CA SER A 17 44.22 -2.39 21.56
C SER A 17 42.69 -2.32 21.43
N PRO A 18 41.98 -1.39 22.09
CA PRO A 18 40.57 -1.16 21.76
C PRO A 18 40.50 -0.98 20.23
N PRO A 19 39.52 -1.58 19.54
CA PRO A 19 39.40 -1.42 18.10
C PRO A 19 39.28 0.08 17.82
N ALA A 20 40.39 0.72 17.44
CA ALA A 20 40.35 2.12 17.11
C ALA A 20 39.64 2.26 15.77
N THR A 21 38.91 3.36 15.63
CA THR A 21 38.09 3.62 14.44
C THR A 21 38.93 3.56 13.18
N SER A 22 38.28 3.31 12.04
CA SER A 22 38.95 3.43 10.73
C SER A 22 39.67 4.79 10.58
N LEU A 23 39.09 5.83 11.17
CA LEU A 23 39.62 7.19 11.26
C LEU A 23 40.91 7.29 12.09
N ALA A 24 41.01 6.53 13.18
CA ALA A 24 42.10 6.62 14.15
C ALA A 24 43.40 5.94 13.67
N HIS A 25 43.29 4.82 12.95
CA HIS A 25 44.47 4.02 12.56
C HIS A 25 45.12 4.45 11.26
N ARG A 26 44.43 5.20 10.38
CA ARG A 26 44.94 5.66 9.07
C ARG A 26 45.60 4.53 8.23
N THR A 27 45.29 3.26 8.48
CA THR A 27 45.70 2.11 7.68
C THR A 27 44.59 1.79 6.66
N GLY A 28 44.94 1.87 5.37
CA GLY A 28 44.04 1.85 4.21
C GLY A 28 43.54 0.47 3.77
N ASP A 29 42.55 0.40 2.88
CA ASP A 29 42.07 1.51 2.02
C ASP A 29 40.89 2.30 2.60
N TRP A 30 40.95 3.62 2.38
CA TRP A 30 39.87 4.55 2.68
C TRP A 30 38.65 4.11 1.91
N ARG A 31 37.49 3.99 2.56
CA ARG A 31 36.26 3.57 1.88
C ARG A 31 36.02 4.46 0.66
N THR A 32 35.94 3.85 -0.51
CA THR A 32 35.56 4.53 -1.76
C THR A 32 34.05 4.66 -1.86
N GLU A 33 33.34 3.77 -1.16
CA GLU A 33 31.89 3.70 -1.11
C GLU A 33 31.43 3.44 0.33
N ARG A 34 30.20 3.84 0.64
CA ARG A 34 29.53 3.58 1.91
C ARG A 34 28.14 2.97 1.68
N PRO A 35 27.68 2.07 2.56
CA PRO A 35 26.32 1.58 2.52
C PRO A 35 25.34 2.65 2.99
N VAL A 36 24.22 2.78 2.30
CA VAL A 36 23.08 3.62 2.67
C VAL A 36 21.82 2.78 2.56
N PHE A 37 20.98 2.81 3.59
CA PHE A 37 19.65 2.21 3.49
C PHE A 37 18.78 3.06 2.57
N VAL A 38 18.18 2.40 1.58
CA VAL A 38 17.29 3.02 0.61
C VAL A 38 15.91 2.39 0.68
N GLU A 39 14.91 3.20 0.35
CA GLU A 39 13.53 2.76 0.20
C GLU A 39 13.16 2.83 -1.28
N LEU A 40 12.86 1.67 -1.87
CA LEU A 40 12.52 1.52 -3.28
C LEU A 40 11.06 1.09 -3.41
N THR A 41 10.45 1.46 -4.54
CA THR A 41 9.08 1.10 -4.84
C THR A 41 9.00 -0.35 -5.32
N PRO A 42 8.21 -1.24 -4.69
CA PRO A 42 8.02 -2.59 -5.19
C PRO A 42 7.11 -2.58 -6.44
N PRO A 43 7.39 -3.39 -7.48
CA PRO A 43 6.59 -3.41 -8.71
C PRO A 43 5.09 -3.64 -8.46
N CYS A 44 4.74 -4.47 -7.48
CA CYS A 44 3.34 -4.75 -7.14
C CYS A 44 2.57 -3.50 -6.67
N SER A 45 3.20 -2.59 -5.93
CA SER A 45 2.57 -1.33 -5.49
C SER A 45 2.59 -0.29 -6.60
N ARG A 46 3.68 -0.23 -7.38
CA ARG A 46 3.78 0.66 -8.55
C ARG A 46 2.71 0.34 -9.61
N ASP A 47 2.47 -0.94 -9.87
CA ASP A 47 1.52 -1.38 -10.91
C ASP A 47 0.09 -1.55 -10.40
N CYS A 48 -0.19 -1.31 -9.11
CA CYS A 48 -1.55 -1.32 -8.59
C CYS A 48 -2.28 -0.01 -8.97
N PRO A 49 -3.31 -0.04 -9.83
CA PRO A 49 -4.01 1.18 -10.23
C PRO A 49 -4.76 1.85 -9.08
N ALA A 50 -5.19 1.08 -8.07
CA ALA A 50 -5.80 1.63 -6.85
C ALA A 50 -4.76 2.40 -5.99
N GLY A 51 -3.46 2.15 -6.22
CA GLY A 51 -2.33 2.78 -5.54
C GLY A 51 -2.18 2.33 -4.09
N GLU A 52 -2.43 1.04 -3.85
CA GLU A 52 -2.22 0.39 -2.56
C GLU A 52 -0.73 0.18 -2.25
N ASP A 53 -0.38 0.23 -0.96
CA ASP A 53 0.90 -0.23 -0.46
C ASP A 53 0.87 -1.75 -0.23
N VAL A 54 0.94 -2.49 -1.34
CA VAL A 54 0.84 -3.96 -1.37
C VAL A 54 1.87 -4.61 -0.46
N ARG A 55 3.11 -4.13 -0.50
CA ARG A 55 4.19 -4.67 0.34
C ARG A 55 3.92 -4.36 1.82
N GLY A 56 3.51 -3.14 2.15
CA GLY A 56 3.26 -2.72 3.52
C GLY A 56 2.15 -3.54 4.19
N TRP A 57 1.00 -3.70 3.53
CA TRP A 57 -0.08 -4.49 4.15
C TRP A 57 0.21 -5.99 4.16
N LEU A 58 0.96 -6.54 3.19
CA LEU A 58 1.45 -7.93 3.26
C LEU A 58 2.40 -8.14 4.43
N SER A 59 3.27 -7.16 4.70
CA SER A 59 4.21 -7.20 5.83
C SER A 59 3.47 -7.29 7.17
N ARG A 60 2.33 -6.61 7.30
CA ARG A 60 1.44 -6.74 8.47
C ARG A 60 0.67 -8.05 8.47
N ALA A 61 0.21 -8.51 7.31
CA ALA A 61 -0.62 -9.72 7.22
C ALA A 61 0.13 -11.00 7.63
N GLN A 62 1.45 -11.02 7.47
CA GLN A 62 2.29 -12.15 7.90
C GLN A 62 2.55 -12.19 9.42
N GLU A 63 2.39 -11.06 10.12
CA GLU A 63 2.61 -10.96 11.58
C GLU A 63 1.51 -11.75 12.33
N PRO A 64 1.83 -12.45 13.42
CA PRO A 64 0.82 -13.07 14.28
C PRO A 64 -0.18 -12.04 14.79
N GLY A 65 -1.47 -12.21 14.46
CA GLY A 65 -2.53 -11.25 14.82
C GLY A 65 -2.53 -9.95 13.98
N GLY A 66 -1.68 -9.84 12.97
CA GLY A 66 -1.53 -8.63 12.16
C GLY A 66 -2.62 -8.39 11.11
N ALA A 67 -3.60 -9.29 10.98
CA ALA A 67 -4.67 -9.22 9.98
C ALA A 67 -5.45 -7.88 10.04
N ARG A 68 -5.78 -7.41 11.24
CA ARG A 68 -6.47 -6.12 11.41
C ARG A 68 -5.61 -4.94 10.97
N ALA A 69 -4.35 -4.90 11.39
CA ALA A 69 -3.41 -3.84 11.00
C ALA A 69 -3.14 -3.84 9.49
N ALA A 70 -3.09 -5.02 8.87
CA ALA A 70 -2.98 -5.18 7.42
C ALA A 70 -4.21 -4.62 6.70
N TRP A 71 -5.42 -4.96 7.17
CA TRP A 71 -6.66 -4.46 6.63
C TRP A 71 -6.81 -2.93 6.79
N GLU A 72 -6.40 -2.36 7.92
CA GLU A 72 -6.39 -0.91 8.14
C GLU A 72 -5.43 -0.20 7.17
N LEU A 73 -4.25 -0.77 6.91
CA LEU A 73 -3.29 -0.21 5.93
C LEU A 73 -3.78 -0.37 4.48
N LEU A 74 -4.40 -1.50 4.15
CA LEU A 74 -5.04 -1.77 2.87
C LEU A 74 -6.16 -0.77 2.58
N THR A 75 -7.04 -0.56 3.57
CA THR A 75 -8.19 0.36 3.45
C THR A 75 -7.82 1.83 3.43
N ALA A 76 -6.57 2.21 3.75
CA ALA A 76 -6.09 3.57 3.53
C ALA A 76 -6.13 3.99 2.05
N ARG A 77 -6.11 3.02 1.12
CA ARG A 77 -6.14 3.27 -0.33
C ARG A 77 -7.32 2.61 -1.03
N ASN A 78 -7.71 1.40 -0.61
CA ASN A 78 -8.78 0.62 -1.23
C ASN A 78 -9.90 0.35 -0.20
N PRO A 79 -11.05 1.06 -0.25
CA PRO A 79 -12.13 0.86 0.71
C PRO A 79 -12.95 -0.42 0.51
N LEU A 80 -12.68 -1.21 -0.55
CA LEU A 80 -13.51 -2.34 -0.96
C LEU A 80 -12.67 -3.65 -1.10
N PRO A 81 -11.84 -4.04 -0.12
CA PRO A 81 -10.92 -5.17 -0.26
C PRO A 81 -11.60 -6.51 -0.54
N ALA A 82 -12.76 -6.81 0.07
CA ALA A 82 -13.48 -8.06 -0.18
C ALA A 82 -14.07 -8.10 -1.59
N THR A 83 -14.59 -6.97 -2.08
CA THR A 83 -15.04 -6.83 -3.47
C THR A 83 -13.87 -6.94 -4.44
N MET A 84 -12.78 -6.23 -4.18
CA MET A 84 -11.61 -6.15 -5.06
C MET A 84 -10.91 -7.51 -5.19
N GLY A 85 -10.83 -8.28 -4.11
CA GLY A 85 -10.36 -9.67 -4.13
C GLY A 85 -11.11 -10.61 -5.11
N ARG A 86 -12.33 -10.24 -5.53
CA ARG A 86 -13.18 -11.01 -6.46
C ARG A 86 -13.13 -10.50 -7.91
N VAL A 87 -12.94 -9.20 -8.09
CA VAL A 87 -13.12 -8.54 -9.40
C VAL A 87 -11.82 -8.02 -10.01
N CYS A 88 -10.75 -7.91 -9.22
CA CYS A 88 -9.44 -7.43 -9.65
C CYS A 88 -8.84 -8.31 -10.75
N TYR A 89 -8.12 -7.66 -11.68
CA TYR A 89 -7.37 -8.35 -12.74
C TYR A 89 -5.92 -8.70 -12.33
N ARG A 90 -5.54 -8.39 -11.09
CA ARG A 90 -4.27 -8.76 -10.44
C ARG A 90 -3.00 -8.24 -11.16
N PRO A 91 -2.94 -6.96 -11.59
CA PRO A 91 -1.72 -6.42 -12.20
C PRO A 91 -0.51 -6.49 -11.25
N CYS A 92 -0.75 -6.36 -9.94
CA CYS A 92 0.26 -6.51 -8.90
C CYS A 92 0.90 -7.90 -8.85
N GLU A 93 0.13 -8.97 -9.08
CA GLU A 93 0.65 -10.35 -9.15
C GLU A 93 1.46 -10.57 -10.43
N ALA A 94 1.01 -10.00 -11.55
CA ALA A 94 1.73 -10.08 -12.83
C ALA A 94 3.12 -9.40 -12.77
N ALA A 95 3.25 -8.32 -11.98
CA ALA A 95 4.50 -7.61 -11.77
C ALA A 95 5.36 -8.18 -10.62
N CYS A 96 4.86 -9.17 -9.87
CA CYS A 96 5.51 -9.65 -8.66
C CYS A 96 6.87 -10.30 -8.93
N LEU A 97 7.94 -9.77 -8.31
CA LEU A 97 9.30 -10.28 -8.48
C LEU A 97 9.46 -11.74 -8.01
N ARG A 98 8.64 -12.19 -7.06
CA ARG A 98 8.62 -13.59 -6.57
C ARG A 98 8.33 -14.58 -7.70
N GLY A 99 7.53 -14.18 -8.70
CA GLY A 99 7.23 -15.02 -9.86
C GLY A 99 8.43 -15.31 -10.78
N ARG A 100 9.59 -14.68 -10.54
CA ARG A 100 10.86 -15.03 -11.20
C ARG A 100 11.69 -16.05 -10.40
N LEU A 101 11.37 -16.25 -9.13
CA LEU A 101 11.96 -17.28 -8.27
C LEU A 101 11.13 -18.56 -8.39
N ASP A 102 9.86 -18.49 -8.00
CA ASP A 102 8.90 -19.60 -8.06
C ASP A 102 7.54 -19.13 -8.62
N GLU A 103 6.56 -18.84 -7.78
CA GLU A 103 5.23 -18.36 -8.14
C GLU A 103 4.96 -17.01 -7.46
N ALA A 104 4.30 -16.11 -8.17
CA ALA A 104 3.86 -14.84 -7.59
C ALA A 104 3.07 -15.03 -6.29
N VAL A 105 3.22 -14.10 -5.36
CA VAL A 105 2.41 -14.05 -4.14
C VAL A 105 0.94 -13.89 -4.53
N GLY A 106 0.06 -14.62 -3.86
CA GLY A 106 -1.40 -14.58 -4.00
C GLY A 106 -2.02 -13.33 -3.38
N ILE A 107 -1.53 -12.16 -3.79
CA ILE A 107 -1.91 -10.84 -3.29
C ILE A 107 -3.44 -10.67 -3.27
N CYS A 108 -4.10 -11.01 -4.38
CA CYS A 108 -5.55 -10.87 -4.51
C CYS A 108 -6.33 -11.79 -3.56
N ALA A 109 -5.78 -12.97 -3.25
CA ALA A 109 -6.41 -13.93 -2.35
C ALA A 109 -6.24 -13.51 -0.87
N VAL A 110 -5.08 -12.95 -0.52
CA VAL A 110 -4.85 -12.34 0.81
C VAL A 110 -5.74 -11.12 0.99
N GLU A 111 -5.86 -10.25 -0.01
CA GLU A 111 -6.76 -9.09 -0.01
C GLU A 111 -8.23 -9.50 0.23
N GLN A 112 -8.69 -10.54 -0.49
CA GLN A 112 -10.02 -11.10 -0.31
C GLN A 112 -10.23 -11.62 1.12
N ALA A 113 -9.28 -12.40 1.64
CA ALA A 113 -9.36 -12.98 2.98
C ALA A 113 -9.42 -11.91 4.08
N LEU A 114 -8.56 -10.88 3.98
CA LEU A 114 -8.56 -9.74 4.91
C LEU A 114 -9.88 -8.98 4.87
N GLY A 115 -10.42 -8.73 3.67
CA GLY A 115 -11.69 -8.03 3.50
C GLY A 115 -12.88 -8.82 4.05
N GLU A 116 -12.96 -10.13 3.80
CA GLU A 116 -14.05 -10.97 4.32
C GLU A 116 -13.94 -11.18 5.82
N GLN A 117 -12.73 -11.37 6.35
CA GLN A 117 -12.50 -11.41 7.80
C GLN A 117 -12.94 -10.10 8.48
N ALA A 118 -12.70 -8.94 7.88
CA ALA A 118 -13.16 -7.66 8.39
C ALA A 118 -14.70 -7.51 8.37
N ILE A 119 -15.39 -8.14 7.42
CA ILE A 119 -16.86 -8.21 7.38
C ILE A 119 -17.36 -9.12 8.51
N GLU A 120 -16.81 -10.32 8.62
CA GLU A 120 -17.21 -11.31 9.64
C GLU A 120 -17.01 -10.79 11.07
N GLN A 121 -15.90 -10.09 11.32
CA GLN A 121 -15.57 -9.55 12.64
C GLN A 121 -16.13 -8.15 12.89
N GLY A 122 -16.81 -7.54 11.91
CA GLY A 122 -17.38 -6.20 12.04
C GLY A 122 -16.33 -5.13 12.34
N TRP A 123 -15.15 -5.20 11.73
CA TRP A 123 -14.10 -4.20 11.95
C TRP A 123 -14.54 -2.83 11.40
N PRO A 124 -14.52 -1.77 12.23
CA PRO A 124 -14.81 -0.42 11.77
C PRO A 124 -13.62 0.14 11.00
N LEU A 125 -13.88 1.03 10.04
CA LEU A 125 -12.80 1.81 9.41
C LEU A 125 -12.15 2.73 10.45
N PRO A 126 -10.85 3.08 10.25
CA PRO A 126 -10.20 4.09 11.07
C PRO A 126 -11.01 5.39 11.15
N ALA A 127 -10.97 6.04 12.31
CA ALA A 127 -11.65 7.29 12.51
C ALA A 127 -11.09 8.37 11.56
N PRO A 128 -11.95 9.19 10.94
CA PRO A 128 -11.52 10.34 10.16
C PRO A 128 -10.56 11.26 10.90
N ALA A 129 -9.70 11.93 10.15
CA ALA A 129 -8.92 13.05 10.67
C ALA A 129 -9.84 14.17 11.22
N ARG A 130 -9.23 15.12 11.93
CA ARG A 130 -9.95 16.28 12.49
C ARG A 130 -10.74 16.97 11.38
N ALA A 131 -11.99 17.30 11.68
CA ALA A 131 -12.88 17.98 10.76
C ALA A 131 -12.21 19.24 10.17
N THR A 132 -12.19 19.34 8.85
CA THR A 132 -11.60 20.50 8.16
C THR A 132 -12.56 21.68 8.07
N GLY A 133 -13.86 21.44 8.26
CA GLY A 133 -14.92 22.42 8.03
C GLY A 133 -15.27 22.63 6.55
N CYS A 134 -14.70 21.85 5.64
CA CYS A 134 -14.99 21.91 4.20
C CYS A 134 -15.97 20.80 3.82
N SER A 135 -16.90 21.15 2.94
CA SER A 135 -17.94 20.28 2.37
C SER A 135 -17.59 19.89 0.92
N VAL A 136 -17.68 18.60 0.60
CA VAL A 136 -17.35 18.07 -0.72
C VAL A 136 -18.48 17.18 -1.23
N LEU A 137 -18.95 17.49 -2.44
CA LEU A 137 -19.94 16.66 -3.14
C LEU A 137 -19.25 15.63 -4.04
N VAL A 138 -19.59 14.37 -3.86
CA VAL A 138 -19.22 13.28 -4.77
C VAL A 138 -20.44 12.87 -5.59
N VAL A 139 -20.32 12.89 -6.91
CA VAL A 139 -21.41 12.52 -7.84
C VAL A 139 -21.17 11.13 -8.42
N GLY A 140 -22.07 10.20 -8.11
CA GLY A 140 -22.06 8.79 -8.52
C GLY A 140 -21.46 7.90 -7.44
N ALA A 141 -22.24 6.94 -6.91
CA ALA A 141 -21.81 5.98 -5.89
C ALA A 141 -21.30 4.67 -6.52
N GLY A 142 -20.56 4.78 -7.62
CA GLY A 142 -19.82 3.68 -8.21
C GLY A 142 -18.43 3.48 -7.57
N PRO A 143 -17.59 2.57 -8.08
CA PRO A 143 -16.27 2.29 -7.51
C PRO A 143 -15.39 3.53 -7.33
N ALA A 144 -15.36 4.43 -8.34
CA ALA A 144 -14.61 5.67 -8.26
C ALA A 144 -15.17 6.63 -7.20
N GLY A 145 -16.49 6.79 -7.14
CA GLY A 145 -17.12 7.67 -6.15
C GLY A 145 -16.98 7.17 -4.73
N LEU A 146 -17.10 5.85 -4.51
CA LEU A 146 -16.87 5.24 -3.19
C LEU A 146 -15.42 5.43 -2.73
N ALA A 147 -14.44 5.25 -3.62
CA ALA A 147 -13.04 5.53 -3.32
C ALA A 147 -12.76 7.00 -3.02
N ALA A 148 -13.35 7.91 -3.80
CA ALA A 148 -13.22 9.35 -3.60
C ALA A 148 -13.84 9.78 -2.25
N ALA A 149 -15.08 9.33 -1.99
CA ALA A 149 -15.81 9.65 -0.77
C ALA A 149 -15.07 9.14 0.46
N HIS A 150 -14.52 7.93 0.41
CA HIS A 150 -13.68 7.37 1.46
C HIS A 150 -12.48 8.26 1.77
N LEU A 151 -11.66 8.60 0.76
CA LEU A 151 -10.44 9.38 0.96
C LEU A 151 -10.77 10.78 1.52
N LEU A 152 -11.76 11.45 0.94
CA LEU A 152 -12.21 12.77 1.40
C LEU A 152 -12.70 12.72 2.85
N ARG A 153 -13.46 11.67 3.19
CA ARG A 153 -13.99 11.50 4.53
C ARG A 153 -12.87 11.24 5.53
N GLN A 154 -11.92 10.36 5.21
CA GLN A 154 -10.75 10.07 6.04
C GLN A 154 -9.86 11.31 6.25
N ALA A 155 -9.81 12.22 5.26
CA ALA A 155 -9.13 13.51 5.39
C ALA A 155 -9.86 14.53 6.30
N GLY A 156 -11.06 14.20 6.81
CA GLY A 156 -11.83 15.04 7.73
C GLY A 156 -12.84 15.97 7.05
N HIS A 157 -13.08 15.82 5.75
CA HIS A 157 -14.11 16.60 5.05
C HIS A 157 -15.52 16.09 5.37
N GLU A 158 -16.50 16.99 5.26
CA GLU A 158 -17.92 16.64 5.21
C GLU A 158 -18.24 16.17 3.78
N VAL A 159 -18.72 14.94 3.63
CA VAL A 159 -18.86 14.30 2.31
C VAL A 159 -20.32 13.97 2.02
N HIS A 160 -20.85 14.59 0.96
CA HIS A 160 -22.17 14.27 0.43
C HIS A 160 -22.01 13.42 -0.82
N LEU A 161 -22.62 12.24 -0.85
CA LEU A 161 -22.54 11.30 -1.96
C LEU A 161 -23.90 11.22 -2.66
N HIS A 162 -24.00 11.73 -3.88
CA HIS A 162 -25.24 11.69 -4.67
C HIS A 162 -25.21 10.54 -5.68
N GLU A 163 -26.22 9.68 -5.68
CA GLU A 163 -26.39 8.59 -6.64
C GLU A 163 -27.73 8.73 -7.36
N SER A 164 -27.69 8.62 -8.69
CA SER A 164 -28.85 8.66 -9.57
C SER A 164 -29.75 7.43 -9.45
N LEU A 165 -29.16 6.27 -9.13
CA LEU A 165 -29.85 4.99 -9.05
C LEU A 165 -30.46 4.74 -7.66
N PRO A 166 -31.38 3.76 -7.54
CA PRO A 166 -32.01 3.44 -6.26
C PRO A 166 -31.09 2.78 -5.23
N VAL A 167 -29.91 2.27 -5.64
CA VAL A 167 -28.96 1.59 -4.74
C VAL A 167 -27.53 1.92 -5.15
N ALA A 168 -26.66 2.20 -4.17
CA ALA A 168 -25.24 2.47 -4.37
C ALA A 168 -24.46 1.23 -4.87
N GLY A 169 -23.29 1.45 -5.47
CA GLY A 169 -22.38 0.41 -5.98
C GLY A 169 -22.11 0.54 -7.48
N GLY A 170 -22.95 1.26 -8.24
CA GLY A 170 -22.76 1.49 -9.67
C GLY A 170 -22.48 0.20 -10.45
N MET A 171 -21.42 0.18 -11.26
CA MET A 171 -21.06 -1.00 -12.07
C MET A 171 -20.72 -2.25 -11.25
N LEU A 172 -20.30 -2.12 -9.98
CA LEU A 172 -20.10 -3.28 -9.09
C LEU A 172 -21.44 -4.01 -8.88
N ARG A 173 -22.52 -3.26 -8.72
CA ARG A 173 -23.87 -3.81 -8.54
C ARG A 173 -24.54 -4.17 -9.85
N TYR A 174 -24.52 -3.26 -10.83
CA TYR A 174 -25.34 -3.40 -12.03
C TYR A 174 -24.61 -4.09 -13.20
N GLY A 175 -23.27 -4.15 -13.16
CA GLY A 175 -22.46 -4.75 -14.22
C GLY A 175 -21.85 -6.11 -13.88
N ILE A 176 -21.75 -6.46 -12.60
CA ILE A 176 -21.15 -7.72 -12.14
C ILE A 176 -22.26 -8.60 -11.55
N SER A 177 -22.32 -9.86 -11.99
CA SER A 177 -23.32 -10.83 -11.55
C SER A 177 -23.17 -11.15 -10.05
N ALA A 178 -24.27 -11.53 -9.41
CA ALA A 178 -24.29 -11.79 -7.96
C ALA A 178 -23.52 -13.06 -7.59
N GLU A 179 -23.35 -14.00 -8.52
CA GLU A 179 -22.53 -15.19 -8.34
C GLU A 179 -21.04 -14.82 -8.21
N ARG A 180 -20.59 -13.82 -8.98
CA ARG A 180 -19.21 -13.34 -8.91
C ARG A 180 -18.97 -12.35 -7.78
N LEU A 181 -19.92 -11.46 -7.53
CA LEU A 181 -19.88 -10.50 -6.44
C LEU A 181 -21.19 -10.55 -5.64
N PRO A 182 -21.23 -11.36 -4.57
CA PRO A 182 -22.41 -11.47 -3.70
C PRO A 182 -22.82 -10.11 -3.16
N ARG A 183 -24.10 -9.76 -3.27
CA ARG A 183 -24.62 -8.44 -2.86
C ARG A 183 -24.34 -8.15 -1.39
N ARG A 184 -24.45 -9.17 -0.52
CA ARG A 184 -24.07 -9.08 0.90
C ARG A 184 -22.64 -8.59 1.16
N ILE A 185 -21.67 -8.91 0.28
CA ILE A 185 -20.28 -8.44 0.44
C ILE A 185 -20.21 -6.96 0.08
N LEU A 186 -20.75 -6.61 -1.09
CA LEU A 186 -20.75 -5.22 -1.57
C LEU A 186 -21.52 -4.30 -0.62
N ASP A 187 -22.69 -4.74 -0.15
CA ASP A 187 -23.54 -4.02 0.79
C ASP A 187 -22.78 -3.80 2.11
N ALA A 188 -22.17 -4.83 2.68
CA ALA A 188 -21.39 -4.71 3.93
C ALA A 188 -20.22 -3.72 3.82
N GLU A 189 -19.51 -3.68 2.69
CA GLU A 189 -18.43 -2.71 2.51
C GLU A 189 -18.94 -1.28 2.28
N ILE A 190 -20.05 -1.12 1.54
CA ILE A 190 -20.68 0.19 1.37
C ILE A 190 -21.20 0.71 2.71
N ASP A 191 -21.90 -0.13 3.48
CA ASP A 191 -22.44 0.25 4.79
C ASP A 191 -21.32 0.69 5.74
N ARG A 192 -20.20 -0.05 5.77
CA ARG A 192 -19.02 0.34 6.54
C ARG A 192 -18.48 1.72 6.16
N LEU A 193 -18.55 2.10 4.89
CA LEU A 193 -18.17 3.45 4.45
C LEU A 193 -19.17 4.50 4.94
N LEU A 194 -20.47 4.22 4.86
CA LEU A 194 -21.52 5.12 5.32
C LEU A 194 -21.45 5.35 6.84
N ASP A 195 -21.08 4.32 7.60
CA ASP A 195 -20.86 4.39 9.06
C ASP A 195 -19.80 5.41 9.48
N THR A 196 -18.90 5.81 8.56
CA THR A 196 -17.93 6.88 8.83
C THR A 196 -18.55 8.28 8.84
N GLY A 197 -19.82 8.42 8.44
CA GLY A 197 -20.55 9.69 8.35
C GLY A 197 -20.63 10.28 6.94
N ILE A 198 -20.54 9.44 5.90
CA ILE A 198 -20.77 9.87 4.51
C ILE A 198 -22.28 9.99 4.28
N GLU A 199 -22.77 11.15 3.85
CA GLU A 199 -24.19 11.38 3.58
C GLU A 199 -24.59 10.90 2.19
N LEU A 200 -25.15 9.69 2.08
CA LEU A 200 -25.64 9.15 0.81
C LEU A 200 -27.08 9.62 0.49
N ARG A 201 -27.25 10.25 -0.68
CA ARG A 201 -28.57 10.56 -1.26
C ARG A 201 -28.78 9.79 -2.56
N LEU A 202 -29.67 8.81 -2.50
CA LEU A 202 -30.09 8.00 -3.64
C LEU A 202 -31.11 8.74 -4.51
N ARG A 203 -31.36 8.23 -5.73
CA ARG A 203 -32.32 8.81 -6.71
C ARG A 203 -32.11 10.31 -6.97
N THR A 204 -30.86 10.77 -6.89
CA THR A 204 -30.49 12.18 -7.02
C THR A 204 -29.59 12.36 -8.23
N THR A 205 -30.18 12.80 -9.34
CA THR A 205 -29.45 13.03 -10.59
C THR A 205 -28.88 14.44 -10.65
N VAL A 206 -27.55 14.55 -10.70
CA VAL A 206 -26.86 15.79 -11.05
C VAL A 206 -26.68 15.83 -12.58
N ARG A 207 -27.41 16.71 -13.26
CA ARG A 207 -27.34 16.83 -14.73
C ARG A 207 -26.11 17.59 -15.20
N ARG A 208 -25.77 18.68 -14.52
CA ARG A 208 -24.59 19.50 -14.81
C ARG A 208 -23.89 19.84 -13.51
N VAL A 209 -22.57 19.68 -13.47
CA VAL A 209 -21.79 20.02 -12.28
C VAL A 209 -21.88 21.52 -11.96
N ALA A 210 -21.99 22.38 -12.97
CA ALA A 210 -22.20 23.81 -12.80
C ALA A 210 -23.42 24.17 -11.94
N ASP A 211 -24.44 23.30 -11.89
CA ASP A 211 -25.67 23.56 -11.10
C ASP A 211 -25.46 23.35 -9.59
N VAL A 212 -24.38 22.67 -9.20
CA VAL A 212 -24.10 22.25 -7.82
C VAL A 212 -22.76 22.72 -7.29
N VAL A 213 -21.82 23.10 -8.16
CA VAL A 213 -20.44 23.44 -7.77
C VAL A 213 -20.33 24.62 -6.81
N GLU A 214 -21.24 25.59 -6.87
CA GLU A 214 -21.25 26.75 -5.97
C GLU A 214 -21.81 26.44 -4.57
N ARG A 215 -22.38 25.24 -4.36
CA ARG A 215 -23.00 24.84 -3.09
C ARG A 215 -22.04 24.09 -2.15
N TYR A 216 -20.85 23.77 -2.64
CA TYR A 216 -19.86 22.95 -1.97
C TYR A 216 -18.48 23.55 -2.16
N ASP A 217 -17.57 23.29 -1.24
CA ASP A 217 -16.18 23.74 -1.38
C ASP A 217 -15.48 23.03 -2.53
N ALA A 218 -15.85 21.79 -2.84
CA ALA A 218 -15.39 21.08 -4.04
C ALA A 218 -16.42 20.05 -4.54
N VAL A 219 -16.29 19.67 -5.82
CA VAL A 219 -17.08 18.59 -6.42
C VAL A 219 -16.17 17.56 -7.08
N VAL A 220 -16.37 16.29 -6.76
CA VAL A 220 -15.76 15.15 -7.45
C VAL A 220 -16.84 14.43 -8.26
N HIS A 221 -16.76 14.54 -9.57
CA HIS A 221 -17.72 13.98 -10.51
C HIS A 221 -17.25 12.63 -11.05
N CYS A 222 -17.90 11.53 -10.63
CA CYS A 222 -17.52 10.14 -10.85
C CYS A 222 -18.56 9.33 -11.65
N VAL A 223 -19.26 9.95 -12.61
CA VAL A 223 -20.30 9.25 -13.40
C VAL A 223 -19.71 8.45 -14.56
N GLY A 224 -19.77 7.12 -14.47
CA GLY A 224 -19.61 6.20 -15.59
C GLY A 224 -18.21 6.12 -16.23
N VAL A 225 -18.04 5.10 -17.10
CA VAL A 225 -16.83 4.70 -17.87
C VAL A 225 -15.46 5.06 -17.27
N ALA A 226 -15.29 4.88 -15.95
CA ALA A 226 -14.08 5.22 -15.19
C ALA A 226 -13.66 6.70 -15.25
N ASN A 227 -14.56 7.61 -15.64
CA ASN A 227 -14.35 9.06 -15.64
C ASN A 227 -14.52 9.63 -14.24
N ALA A 228 -13.44 10.22 -13.73
CA ALA A 228 -13.48 11.09 -12.57
C ALA A 228 -12.95 12.49 -12.95
N LEU A 229 -13.53 13.51 -12.32
CA LEU A 229 -13.22 14.92 -12.55
C LEU A 229 -13.39 15.66 -11.22
N ALA A 230 -12.33 16.31 -10.72
CA ALA A 230 -12.35 17.15 -9.53
C ALA A 230 -12.37 18.62 -9.92
N LEU A 231 -13.28 19.36 -9.30
CA LEU A 231 -13.62 20.75 -9.65
C LEU A 231 -13.79 21.60 -8.38
N VAL A 232 -13.44 22.87 -8.50
CA VAL A 232 -13.71 23.93 -7.50
C VAL A 232 -14.19 25.13 -8.27
N HIS A 233 -15.41 25.61 -8.02
CA HIS A 233 -15.98 26.78 -8.69
C HIS A 233 -15.70 26.80 -10.21
N SER A 234 -14.79 27.67 -10.67
CA SER A 234 -14.39 27.84 -12.08
C SER A 234 -13.13 27.07 -12.51
N ALA A 235 -12.51 26.29 -11.62
CA ALA A 235 -11.25 25.60 -11.85
C ALA A 235 -11.40 24.07 -11.88
N VAL A 236 -10.65 23.44 -12.78
CA VAL A 236 -10.46 21.98 -12.81
C VAL A 236 -9.19 21.64 -12.05
N LEU A 237 -9.32 20.94 -10.92
CA LEU A 237 -8.16 20.48 -10.14
C LEU A 237 -7.52 19.25 -10.76
N TRP A 238 -8.36 18.33 -11.22
CA TRP A 238 -7.90 17.09 -11.80
C TRP A 238 -8.95 16.54 -12.74
N ARG A 239 -8.51 16.02 -13.89
CA ARG A 239 -9.37 15.36 -14.86
C ARG A 239 -8.71 14.06 -15.25
N GLN A 240 -9.49 13.00 -15.37
CA GLN A 240 -8.99 11.77 -15.97
C GLN A 240 -8.37 12.08 -17.35
N PRO A 241 -7.13 11.63 -17.63
CA PRO A 241 -6.52 11.79 -18.94
C PRO A 241 -7.44 11.26 -20.05
N ALA A 242 -7.83 12.13 -20.98
CA ALA A 242 -8.68 11.75 -22.10
C ALA A 242 -7.95 10.73 -23.00
N HIS A 243 -8.55 9.57 -23.24
CA HIS A 243 -8.14 8.58 -24.25
C HIS A 243 -6.85 7.76 -24.01
N GLY A 244 -6.36 7.63 -22.76
CA GLY A 244 -5.17 6.80 -22.46
C GLY A 244 -5.40 5.30 -22.23
N GLY A 245 -6.66 4.86 -22.14
CA GLY A 245 -6.99 3.52 -21.64
C GLY A 245 -7.60 2.61 -22.67
N GLY A 246 -6.79 1.74 -23.28
CA GLY A 246 -7.30 0.54 -23.94
C GLY A 246 -8.18 -0.29 -23.00
N PRO A 247 -8.79 -1.39 -23.48
CA PRO A 247 -9.66 -2.25 -22.67
C PRO A 247 -9.09 -2.63 -21.28
N ALA A 248 -7.76 -2.73 -21.17
CA ALA A 248 -7.03 -3.00 -19.94
C ALA A 248 -7.18 -1.96 -18.81
N GLN A 249 -7.54 -0.71 -19.11
CA GLN A 249 -7.74 0.36 -18.11
C GLN A 249 -9.21 0.61 -17.76
N ARG A 250 -10.14 -0.18 -18.34
CA ARG A 250 -11.57 -0.12 -18.03
C ARG A 250 -11.94 -1.14 -16.95
N THR A 251 -11.20 -1.14 -15.86
CA THR A 251 -11.38 -2.08 -14.75
C THR A 251 -11.81 -1.36 -13.48
N VAL A 252 -12.37 -2.12 -12.55
CA VAL A 252 -12.76 -1.62 -11.23
C VAL A 252 -11.54 -1.01 -10.50
N THR A 253 -10.38 -1.66 -10.57
CA THR A 253 -9.14 -1.20 -9.92
C THR A 253 -8.72 0.18 -10.40
N TYR A 254 -8.81 0.44 -11.72
CA TYR A 254 -8.55 1.77 -12.27
C TYR A 254 -9.58 2.79 -11.79
N ALA A 255 -10.87 2.42 -11.73
CA ALA A 255 -11.90 3.33 -11.24
C ALA A 255 -11.65 3.76 -9.79
N LEU A 256 -11.26 2.85 -8.88
CA LEU A 256 -10.85 3.21 -7.51
C LEU A 256 -9.67 4.20 -7.54
N GLY A 257 -8.65 3.90 -8.35
CA GLY A 257 -7.48 4.76 -8.54
C GLY A 257 -7.83 6.18 -8.99
N GLN A 258 -8.70 6.32 -9.98
CA GLN A 258 -9.13 7.63 -10.49
C GLN A 258 -9.96 8.40 -9.46
N GLY A 259 -10.86 7.72 -8.75
CA GLY A 259 -11.61 8.32 -7.65
C GLY A 259 -10.70 8.86 -6.56
N ARG A 260 -9.71 8.06 -6.14
CA ARG A 260 -8.70 8.44 -5.15
C ARG A 260 -7.84 9.61 -5.63
N ALA A 261 -7.36 9.59 -6.89
CA ALA A 261 -6.56 10.68 -7.44
C ALA A 261 -7.34 12.00 -7.49
N ALA A 262 -8.60 11.94 -7.91
CA ALA A 262 -9.49 13.10 -7.92
C ALA A 262 -9.73 13.66 -6.50
N ALA A 263 -9.98 12.78 -5.53
CA ALA A 263 -10.12 13.16 -4.13
C ALA A 263 -8.83 13.74 -3.54
N GLN A 264 -7.66 13.16 -3.86
CA GLN A 264 -6.38 13.67 -3.41
C GLN A 264 -6.14 15.08 -3.92
N ALA A 265 -6.46 15.37 -5.19
CA ALA A 265 -6.34 16.71 -5.74
C ALA A 265 -7.23 17.74 -5.00
N VAL A 266 -8.42 17.34 -4.55
CA VAL A 266 -9.28 18.17 -3.69
C VAL A 266 -8.62 18.39 -2.33
N CYS A 267 -8.13 17.33 -1.68
CA CYS A 267 -7.43 17.45 -0.39
C CYS A 267 -6.20 18.36 -0.48
N ASP A 268 -5.40 18.24 -1.55
CA ASP A 268 -4.22 19.06 -1.78
C ASP A 268 -4.59 20.53 -1.96
N HIS A 269 -5.67 20.80 -2.71
CA HIS A 269 -6.18 22.14 -2.93
C HIS A 269 -6.73 22.79 -1.64
N LEU A 270 -7.56 22.07 -0.88
CA LEU A 270 -8.21 22.59 0.32
C LEU A 270 -7.26 22.66 1.52
N GLY A 271 -6.32 21.71 1.64
CA GLY A 271 -5.35 21.61 2.72
C GLY A 271 -4.04 22.35 2.49
N GLY A 272 -3.81 22.86 1.26
CA GLY A 272 -2.54 23.51 0.88
C GLY A 272 -1.35 22.56 0.87
N ALA A 273 -1.59 21.26 0.67
CA ALA A 273 -0.51 20.28 0.60
C ALA A 273 0.33 20.54 -0.66
N GLY A 274 1.66 20.56 -0.50
CA GLY A 274 2.58 20.65 -1.63
C GLY A 274 2.46 19.43 -2.55
N PRO A 275 2.97 19.51 -3.79
CA PRO A 275 3.00 18.36 -4.68
C PRO A 275 3.68 17.17 -3.98
N PRO A 276 3.22 15.93 -4.26
CA PRO A 276 3.84 14.76 -3.67
C PRO A 276 5.35 14.75 -3.96
N GLY A 277 6.13 14.31 -2.98
CA GLY A 277 7.57 14.16 -3.12
C GLY A 277 7.96 13.23 -4.29
N PRO A 278 9.25 13.21 -4.67
CA PRO A 278 9.72 12.36 -5.76
C PRO A 278 9.38 10.89 -5.49
N VAL A 279 8.86 10.21 -6.51
CA VAL A 279 8.55 8.78 -6.44
C VAL A 279 9.85 7.99 -6.41
N ALA A 280 10.02 7.15 -5.38
CA ALA A 280 11.19 6.29 -5.28
C ALA A 280 11.32 5.36 -6.49
N PRO A 281 12.55 5.08 -6.97
CA PRO A 281 12.75 4.19 -8.11
C PRO A 281 12.21 2.78 -7.83
N VAL A 282 11.83 2.08 -8.90
CA VAL A 282 11.29 0.72 -8.78
C VAL A 282 12.42 -0.28 -8.58
N VAL A 283 12.31 -1.16 -7.60
CA VAL A 283 13.27 -2.24 -7.37
C VAL A 283 13.19 -3.28 -8.49
N ASP A 284 14.36 -3.71 -8.97
CA ASP A 284 14.50 -4.78 -9.94
C ASP A 284 14.86 -6.12 -9.28
N TYR A 285 14.70 -7.22 -10.02
CA TYR A 285 15.00 -8.57 -9.51
C TYR A 285 16.49 -8.79 -9.19
N GLY A 286 17.39 -8.19 -9.98
CA GLY A 286 18.84 -8.37 -9.81
C GLY A 286 19.39 -7.74 -8.54
N ARG A 287 18.64 -6.81 -7.94
CA ARG A 287 18.97 -6.22 -6.64
C ARG A 287 18.64 -7.13 -5.45
N LEU A 288 17.89 -8.21 -5.65
CA LEU A 288 17.47 -9.11 -4.59
C LEU A 288 18.48 -10.24 -4.41
N THR A 289 18.84 -10.53 -3.16
CA THR A 289 19.63 -11.70 -2.82
C THR A 289 18.67 -12.87 -2.53
N THR A 290 18.28 -13.57 -3.59
CA THR A 290 17.12 -14.48 -3.55
C THR A 290 17.35 -15.82 -2.86
N TRP A 291 18.60 -16.22 -2.61
CA TRP A 291 18.90 -17.49 -1.93
C TRP A 291 18.42 -17.54 -0.47
N TYR A 292 18.11 -16.39 0.13
CA TYR A 292 17.48 -16.31 1.45
C TYR A 292 15.99 -16.71 1.45
N TYR A 293 15.36 -16.80 0.28
CA TYR A 293 13.96 -17.20 0.15
C TYR A 293 13.87 -18.66 -0.27
N SER A 294 13.16 -19.46 0.52
CA SER A 294 12.84 -20.83 0.14
C SER A 294 11.68 -20.85 -0.86
N ASP A 295 11.76 -21.78 -1.81
CA ASP A 295 10.62 -22.17 -2.63
C ASP A 295 9.46 -22.55 -1.72
N ALA A 296 8.30 -21.96 -1.98
CA ALA A 296 7.09 -22.24 -1.22
C ALA A 296 5.92 -22.29 -2.19
N PRO A 297 5.17 -23.40 -2.25
CA PRO A 297 4.02 -23.50 -3.14
C PRO A 297 2.99 -22.42 -2.79
N ARG A 298 2.38 -21.83 -3.82
CA ARG A 298 1.33 -20.83 -3.63
C ARG A 298 0.12 -21.45 -2.95
N ALA A 299 -0.44 -20.76 -1.96
CA ALA A 299 -1.74 -21.11 -1.41
C ALA A 299 -2.81 -20.96 -2.50
N VAL A 300 -3.44 -22.07 -2.84
CA VAL A 300 -4.48 -22.09 -3.87
C VAL A 300 -5.83 -21.92 -3.19
N ALA A 301 -6.48 -20.81 -3.49
CA ALA A 301 -7.87 -20.61 -3.13
C ALA A 301 -8.74 -21.52 -4.01
N GLU A 302 -9.60 -22.34 -3.39
CA GLU A 302 -10.40 -23.32 -4.12
C GLU A 302 -11.40 -22.61 -5.04
N ALA A 303 -11.37 -22.95 -6.33
CA ALA A 303 -12.31 -22.43 -7.31
C ALA A 303 -13.61 -23.23 -7.23
N LEU A 304 -14.73 -22.55 -7.00
CA LEU A 304 -16.04 -23.18 -7.18
C LEU A 304 -16.27 -23.42 -8.67
N ALA A 305 -16.62 -24.65 -9.03
CA ALA A 305 -16.78 -25.08 -10.42
C ALA A 305 -17.81 -24.19 -11.14
N GLY A 306 -17.40 -23.57 -12.25
CA GLY A 306 -18.25 -22.82 -13.16
C GLY A 306 -18.30 -23.45 -14.56
N PRO A 307 -19.10 -22.90 -15.49
CA PRO A 307 -19.08 -23.31 -16.90
C PRO A 307 -17.65 -23.21 -17.45
N ARG A 308 -17.19 -24.24 -18.18
CA ARG A 308 -15.79 -24.49 -18.59
C ARG A 308 -15.13 -23.41 -19.49
N THR A 309 -15.74 -22.24 -19.68
CA THR A 309 -15.32 -21.24 -20.68
C THR A 309 -14.95 -19.86 -20.11
N SER A 310 -14.95 -19.65 -18.80
CA SER A 310 -14.49 -18.39 -18.18
C SER A 310 -13.81 -18.61 -16.83
N ARG A 311 -13.06 -17.59 -16.34
CA ARG A 311 -12.45 -17.54 -15.01
C ARG A 311 -13.43 -18.06 -13.94
N PRO A 312 -12.95 -18.72 -12.87
CA PRO A 312 -13.82 -19.28 -11.85
C PRO A 312 -14.80 -18.23 -11.34
N LEU A 313 -16.09 -18.58 -11.35
CA LEU A 313 -17.19 -17.67 -11.01
C LEU A 313 -17.04 -17.15 -9.59
N GLN A 314 -16.60 -18.01 -8.68
CA GLN A 314 -16.39 -17.70 -7.28
C GLN A 314 -15.16 -18.47 -6.79
N VAL A 315 -14.33 -17.79 -5.99
CA VAL A 315 -13.17 -18.37 -5.33
C VAL A 315 -13.46 -18.36 -3.83
N VAL A 316 -13.29 -19.51 -3.18
CA VAL A 316 -13.38 -19.63 -1.72
C VAL A 316 -12.22 -18.82 -1.14
N PRO A 317 -12.48 -17.84 -0.24
CA PRO A 317 -11.40 -17.07 0.38
C PRO A 317 -10.43 -18.00 1.11
N LEU A 318 -9.16 -17.60 1.19
CA LEU A 318 -8.24 -18.25 2.11
C LEU A 318 -8.74 -18.00 3.53
N ASP A 319 -8.66 -19.00 4.41
CA ASP A 319 -8.81 -18.74 5.84
C ASP A 319 -7.69 -17.81 6.34
N GLY A 320 -7.88 -17.17 7.49
CA GLY A 320 -6.93 -16.18 8.01
C GLY A 320 -5.52 -16.74 8.26
N ALA A 321 -5.40 -18.02 8.60
CA ALA A 321 -4.10 -18.64 8.81
C ALA A 321 -3.36 -18.83 7.48
N LEU A 322 -4.06 -19.37 6.48
CA LEU A 322 -3.55 -19.59 5.13
C LEU A 322 -3.25 -18.27 4.40
N ALA A 323 -4.06 -17.24 4.62
CA ALA A 323 -3.78 -15.88 4.15
C ALA A 323 -2.47 -15.34 4.75
N GLY A 324 -2.23 -15.56 6.04
CA GLY A 324 -0.96 -15.22 6.69
C GLY A 324 0.23 -16.04 6.15
N PHE A 325 0.04 -17.32 5.85
CA PHE A 325 1.06 -18.15 5.19
C PHE A 325 1.38 -17.64 3.79
N GLU A 326 0.37 -17.28 3.00
CA GLU A 326 0.57 -16.70 1.68
C GLU A 326 1.26 -15.34 1.76
N ALA A 327 0.91 -14.51 2.75
CA ALA A 327 1.58 -13.23 2.99
C ALA A 327 3.08 -13.39 3.34
N ARG A 328 3.45 -14.44 4.08
CA ARG A 328 4.86 -14.79 4.38
C ARG A 328 5.68 -15.13 3.14
N ARG A 329 5.05 -15.35 1.98
CA ARG A 329 5.76 -15.52 0.71
C ARG A 329 6.28 -14.18 0.14
N CYS A 330 5.87 -13.04 0.69
CA CYS A 330 6.38 -11.73 0.26
C CYS A 330 7.89 -11.59 0.52
N MET A 331 8.66 -11.22 -0.51
CA MET A 331 10.12 -10.98 -0.40
C MET A 331 10.46 -9.56 0.09
N SER A 332 9.47 -8.74 0.49
CA SER A 332 9.67 -7.36 0.95
C SER A 332 10.55 -6.49 0.04
N CYS A 333 10.49 -6.73 -1.28
CA CYS A 333 11.41 -6.16 -2.26
C CYS A 333 11.57 -4.65 -2.09
N GLY A 334 12.81 -4.19 -2.01
CA GLY A 334 13.14 -2.77 -1.98
C GLY A 334 12.94 -2.05 -0.65
N SER A 335 12.64 -2.74 0.45
CA SER A 335 12.53 -2.10 1.78
C SER A 335 13.02 -3.01 2.89
N CYS A 336 13.70 -2.41 3.86
CA CYS A 336 14.24 -3.14 5.01
C CYS A 336 13.12 -3.69 5.88
N PHE A 337 13.14 -5.00 6.13
CA PHE A 337 12.15 -5.69 6.98
C PHE A 337 12.74 -6.24 8.28
N GLY A 338 13.98 -5.86 8.64
CA GLY A 338 14.54 -6.24 9.94
C GLY A 338 15.04 -7.69 10.06
N CYS A 339 15.57 -8.27 8.98
CA CYS A 339 16.05 -9.67 8.98
C CYS A 339 17.35 -9.93 9.76
N ASP A 340 18.03 -8.89 10.25
CA ASP A 340 19.32 -8.96 10.95
C ASP A 340 20.53 -9.46 10.14
N ASN A 341 20.41 -9.76 8.85
CA ASN A 341 21.55 -10.21 8.04
C ASN A 341 22.69 -9.18 8.00
N CYS A 342 22.39 -7.92 7.73
CA CYS A 342 23.41 -6.87 7.68
C CYS A 342 24.12 -6.69 9.04
N PHE A 343 23.38 -6.85 10.14
CA PHE A 343 23.91 -6.80 11.50
C PHE A 343 24.84 -7.99 11.78
N GLY A 344 24.39 -9.22 11.48
CA GLY A 344 25.17 -10.43 11.73
C GLY A 344 26.38 -10.61 10.82
N MET A 345 26.33 -10.10 9.58
CA MET A 345 27.39 -10.27 8.59
C MET A 345 28.42 -9.13 8.59
N CYS A 346 28.26 -8.10 9.44
CA CYS A 346 29.21 -6.99 9.50
C CYS A 346 30.50 -7.42 10.22
N PRO A 347 31.67 -7.49 9.54
CA PRO A 347 32.91 -7.91 10.18
C PRO A 347 33.48 -6.86 11.16
N ASP A 348 33.06 -5.60 11.02
CA ASP A 348 33.57 -4.46 11.78
C ASP A 348 32.61 -3.98 12.88
N ASP A 349 31.49 -4.67 13.11
CA ASP A 349 30.43 -4.28 14.08
C ASP A 349 29.90 -2.84 13.86
N ALA A 350 29.83 -2.43 12.58
CA ALA A 350 29.48 -1.07 12.18
C ALA A 350 27.96 -0.86 11.97
N ILE A 351 27.12 -1.86 12.27
CA ILE A 351 25.66 -1.78 12.10
C ILE A 351 25.01 -1.76 13.47
N THR A 352 24.28 -0.69 13.79
CA THR A 352 23.54 -0.56 15.05
C THR A 352 22.07 -0.80 14.83
N LYS A 353 21.45 -1.64 15.69
CA LYS A 353 19.99 -1.79 15.74
C LYS A 353 19.39 -0.63 16.52
N LEU A 354 18.49 0.12 15.90
CA LEU A 354 17.83 1.23 16.59
C LEU A 354 16.59 0.75 17.33
N THR A 355 16.37 1.30 18.53
CA THR A 355 15.15 1.05 19.32
C THR A 355 13.98 1.96 18.92
N SER A 356 14.25 2.97 18.09
CA SER A 356 13.28 3.95 17.59
C SER A 356 13.77 4.54 16.27
N GLY A 357 12.94 4.55 15.23
CA GLY A 357 13.32 5.05 13.89
C GLY A 357 13.62 3.91 12.90
N PRO A 358 14.47 4.12 11.88
CA PRO A 358 14.80 3.09 10.90
C PRO A 358 15.36 1.83 11.60
N THR A 359 15.19 0.65 11.02
CA THR A 359 15.54 -0.60 11.72
C THR A 359 17.02 -0.69 12.08
N TYR A 360 17.89 -0.11 11.25
CA TYR A 360 19.34 -0.10 11.45
C TYR A 360 19.96 1.24 11.04
N GLU A 361 21.10 1.54 11.64
CA GLU A 361 22.00 2.65 11.26
C GLU A 361 23.41 2.12 11.04
N VAL A 362 24.14 2.72 10.09
CA VAL A 362 25.55 2.39 9.83
C VAL A 362 26.43 3.42 10.52
N ASP A 363 27.27 2.97 11.45
CA ASP A 363 28.34 3.77 12.03
C ASP A 363 29.49 3.90 11.03
N LEU A 364 29.54 5.06 10.36
CA LEU A 364 30.55 5.35 9.35
C LEU A 364 31.96 5.54 9.93
N ASP A 365 32.14 5.66 11.25
CA ASP A 365 33.48 5.72 11.85
C ASP A 365 34.13 4.33 11.91
N TYR A 366 33.32 3.27 12.00
CA TYR A 366 33.78 1.88 12.00
C TYR A 366 33.67 1.23 10.62
N CYS A 367 32.69 1.63 9.81
CA CYS A 367 32.46 1.07 8.48
C CYS A 367 33.65 1.24 7.52
N LYS A 368 34.17 0.13 7.01
CA LYS A 368 35.25 0.08 6.01
C LYS A 368 34.77 0.15 4.56
N GLY A 369 33.47 0.09 4.32
CA GLY A 369 32.88 0.15 2.96
C GLY A 369 33.03 -1.14 2.15
N CYS A 370 33.18 -2.30 2.79
CA CYS A 370 33.36 -3.59 2.10
C CYS A 370 32.13 -4.10 1.33
N GLY A 371 30.94 -3.52 1.57
CA GLY A 371 29.71 -3.85 0.84
C GLY A 371 29.03 -5.18 1.22
N ILE A 372 29.55 -5.93 2.20
CA ILE A 372 28.95 -7.22 2.62
C ILE A 372 27.48 -7.04 3.03
N CYS A 373 27.17 -6.00 3.82
CA CYS A 373 25.79 -5.74 4.22
C CYS A 373 24.84 -5.53 3.02
N ALA A 374 25.32 -4.92 1.93
CA ALA A 374 24.55 -4.71 0.71
C ALA A 374 24.39 -6.00 -0.09
N ALA A 375 25.47 -6.77 -0.27
CA ALA A 375 25.45 -8.06 -0.96
C ALA A 375 24.57 -9.10 -0.26
N GLU A 376 24.52 -9.04 1.07
CA GLU A 376 23.75 -9.96 1.92
C GLU A 376 22.33 -9.46 2.22
N CYS A 377 21.90 -8.34 1.61
CA CYS A 377 20.57 -7.79 1.81
C CYS A 377 19.52 -8.56 0.98
N PRO A 378 18.61 -9.36 1.58
CA PRO A 378 17.67 -10.19 0.82
C PRO A 378 16.71 -9.37 -0.05
N CYS A 379 16.33 -8.20 0.44
CA CYS A 379 15.34 -7.31 -0.18
C CYS A 379 15.99 -6.20 -1.02
N GLY A 380 17.32 -6.11 -1.08
CA GLY A 380 18.00 -5.07 -1.84
C GLY A 380 17.85 -3.65 -1.29
N ALA A 381 17.58 -3.49 0.01
CA ALA A 381 17.32 -2.21 0.68
C ALA A 381 18.60 -1.44 1.10
N ILE A 382 19.78 -1.89 0.69
CA ILE A 382 21.06 -1.22 0.98
C ILE A 382 21.76 -0.95 -0.35
N GLU A 383 22.23 0.29 -0.53
CA GLU A 383 23.00 0.73 -1.70
C GLU A 383 24.41 1.11 -1.29
N MET A 384 25.40 0.69 -2.07
CA MET A 384 26.74 1.23 -1.96
C MET A 384 26.79 2.53 -2.79
N VAL A 385 27.05 3.64 -2.13
CA VAL A 385 27.18 4.95 -2.79
C VAL A 385 28.60 5.48 -2.65
N PRO A 386 29.12 6.25 -3.61
CA PRO A 386 30.43 6.87 -3.48
C PRO A 386 30.57 7.68 -2.20
N GLU A 387 31.71 7.54 -1.53
CA GLU A 387 32.01 8.34 -0.34
C GLU A 387 32.17 9.81 -0.73
N GLN A 388 31.34 10.69 -0.15
CA GLN A 388 31.45 12.13 -0.34
C GLN A 388 32.62 12.65 0.50
N ARG A 389 33.64 13.18 -0.17
CA ARG A 389 34.86 13.73 0.43
C ARG A 389 34.82 15.25 0.52
#